data_AF-A0A6J7JRT5-F1
#
_entry.id   AF-A0A6J7JRT5-F1
#
_cell.length_a   1.000
_cell.length_b   1.000
_cell.length_c   1.000
_cell.angle_alpha   90.00
_cell.angle_beta   90.00
_cell.angle_gamma   90.00
#
_symmetry.space_group_name_H-M   'P 1'
#
loop_
_entity.id
_entity.type
_entity.pdbx_description
1 polymer ?
#
loop_
_entity_poly.entity_id
_entity_poly.type
_entity_poly.pdbx_seq_one_letter_code
_entity_poly.pdbx_strand_id
1 'polypeptide(L)'
;MQIRGEFWLAGISQFGSSPLFGVGPDQYGNYYESFRTLDSAQNLQTVLANDAHSAPVQTVATLGFFGIFAFVLLLAFLVRATIIAIEKYPTKRKEIAAIALFLFVYFTNAAVSPITLPNKYLFWAAAGFLVGLAYRSEGLPKKSLQAFIGVTLAATLFIVGNFTFAQVRYLNWIEEFASNNASKIIKVEYSRYIPCAMYYDTLAKIINNQGNEALEKFSRDQLAGNERCVNAQINMAKLSYNKGDIAGMRQYVYVLTEMAPSREEVLMVARAYATKANDKELLKKVDTQSAKLGIISIPVTPAK
;
A
#
# COMPACT_ATOMS: atom_id res chain seq x y z
N MET A 1 14.98 -12.35 8.37
CA MET A 1 14.06 -11.98 9.47
C MET A 1 14.04 -10.48 9.75
N GLN A 2 15.19 -9.79 9.66
CA GLN A 2 15.35 -8.36 9.97
C GLN A 2 14.40 -7.42 9.19
N ILE A 3 14.27 -7.57 7.86
CA ILE A 3 13.42 -6.71 7.00
C ILE A 3 11.93 -6.73 7.41
N ARG A 4 11.38 -7.88 7.80
CA ARG A 4 9.96 -8.00 8.17
C ARG A 4 9.66 -7.30 9.49
N GLY A 5 10.61 -7.34 10.44
CA GLY A 5 10.49 -6.63 11.71
C GLY A 5 10.33 -5.12 11.49
N GLU A 6 11.08 -4.56 10.54
CA GLU A 6 10.97 -3.14 10.20
C GLU A 6 9.60 -2.77 9.63
N PHE A 7 9.01 -3.63 8.79
CA PHE A 7 7.65 -3.44 8.29
C PHE A 7 6.63 -3.52 9.44
N TRP A 8 6.85 -4.41 10.39
CA TRP A 8 5.96 -4.51 11.55
C TRP A 8 6.02 -3.28 12.44
N LEU A 9 7.24 -2.79 12.71
CA LEU A 9 7.45 -1.57 13.49
C LEU A 9 6.79 -0.37 12.83
N ALA A 10 6.92 -0.22 11.50
CA ALA A 10 6.21 0.83 10.76
C ALA A 10 4.68 0.69 10.90
N GLY A 11 4.14 -0.51 10.78
CA GLY A 11 2.70 -0.76 10.96
C GLY A 11 2.19 -0.50 12.38
N ILE A 12 2.97 -0.86 13.40
CA ILE A 12 2.65 -0.55 14.80
C ILE A 12 2.70 0.96 15.04
N SER A 13 3.66 1.67 14.43
CA SER A 13 3.73 3.13 14.53
C SER A 13 2.55 3.81 13.83
N GLN A 14 2.10 3.30 12.68
CA GLN A 14 0.86 3.76 12.01
C GLN A 14 -0.37 3.56 12.89
N PHE A 15 -0.47 2.43 13.58
CA PHE A 15 -1.52 2.20 14.57
C PHE A 15 -1.44 3.20 15.74
N GLY A 16 -0.22 3.46 16.24
CA GLY A 16 0.01 4.45 17.31
C GLY A 16 -0.41 5.87 16.93
N SER A 17 -0.27 6.28 15.67
CA SER A 17 -0.72 7.59 15.21
C SER A 17 -2.24 7.67 14.99
N SER A 18 -2.87 6.56 14.60
CA SER A 18 -4.29 6.51 14.21
C SER A 18 -4.99 5.29 14.82
N PRO A 19 -5.17 5.21 16.15
CA PRO A 19 -5.56 3.96 16.81
C PRO A 19 -6.99 3.49 16.52
N LEU A 20 -7.93 4.40 16.28
CA LEU A 20 -9.35 4.03 16.11
C LEU A 20 -9.63 3.36 14.76
N PHE A 21 -9.17 3.99 13.68
CA PHE A 21 -9.50 3.60 12.30
C PHE A 21 -8.28 3.27 11.44
N GLY A 22 -7.08 3.30 12.01
CA GLY A 22 -5.83 3.16 11.26
C GLY A 22 -5.58 4.33 10.32
N VAL A 23 -4.57 4.20 9.47
CA VAL A 23 -4.23 5.19 8.42
C VAL A 23 -5.14 5.07 7.19
N GLY A 24 -6.11 4.17 7.22
CA GLY A 24 -7.09 3.93 6.17
C GLY A 24 -6.93 2.57 5.49
N PRO A 25 -8.02 1.97 4.97
CA PRO A 25 -7.98 0.70 4.25
C PRO A 25 -7.00 0.74 3.08
N ASP A 26 -6.10 -0.24 3.01
CA ASP A 26 -5.10 -0.37 1.95
C ASP A 26 -4.12 0.83 1.82
N GLN A 27 -4.00 1.64 2.88
CA GLN A 27 -3.13 2.83 2.88
C GLN A 27 -1.74 2.59 3.47
N TYR A 28 -1.43 1.38 3.94
CA TYR A 28 -0.14 1.07 4.59
C TYR A 28 1.05 1.59 3.77
N GLY A 29 1.10 1.29 2.47
CA GLY A 29 2.19 1.72 1.59
C GLY A 29 2.30 3.23 1.40
N ASN A 30 1.17 3.96 1.42
CA ASN A 30 1.15 5.42 1.28
C ASN A 30 1.64 6.15 2.54
N TYR A 31 1.74 5.45 3.67
CA TYR A 31 2.24 5.97 4.93
C TYR A 31 3.54 5.30 5.39
N TYR A 32 3.96 4.20 4.74
CA TYR A 32 5.13 3.43 5.16
C TYR A 32 6.37 4.30 5.35
N GLU A 33 6.69 5.17 4.39
CA GLU A 33 7.89 6.01 4.46
C GLU A 33 7.84 7.07 5.58
N SER A 34 6.65 7.50 6.00
CA SER A 34 6.46 8.43 7.12
C SER A 34 6.74 7.77 8.47
N PHE A 35 6.58 6.45 8.54
CA PHE A 35 6.66 5.65 9.78
C PHE A 35 7.80 4.63 9.79
N ARG A 36 8.58 4.51 8.70
CA ARG A 36 9.73 3.59 8.65
C ARG A 36 10.80 4.04 9.64
N THR A 37 11.44 3.07 10.28
CA THR A 37 12.49 3.34 11.26
C THR A 37 13.74 3.94 10.61
N LEU A 38 14.62 4.54 11.42
CA LEU A 38 15.92 5.01 10.94
C LEU A 38 16.78 3.85 10.44
N ASP A 39 16.77 2.70 11.12
CA ASP A 39 17.52 1.51 10.71
C ASP A 39 17.07 1.00 9.34
N SER A 40 15.75 0.90 9.11
CA SER A 40 15.18 0.59 7.81
C SER A 40 15.62 1.61 6.75
N ALA A 41 15.59 2.89 7.08
CA ALA A 41 16.00 3.94 6.17
C ALA A 41 17.50 3.93 5.85
N GLN A 42 18.36 3.46 6.75
CA GLN A 42 19.81 3.37 6.55
C GLN A 42 20.20 2.09 5.80
N ASN A 43 19.68 0.94 6.22
CA ASN A 43 20.11 -0.37 5.74
C ASN A 43 19.30 -0.87 4.54
N LEU A 44 18.11 -0.31 4.32
CA LEU A 44 17.15 -0.73 3.29
C LEU A 44 16.63 0.48 2.49
N GLN A 45 17.52 1.39 2.14
CA GLN A 45 17.22 2.69 1.51
C GLN A 45 16.23 2.60 0.34
N THR A 46 16.40 1.62 -0.54
CA THR A 46 15.61 1.40 -1.77
C THR A 46 14.41 0.49 -1.58
N VAL A 47 14.22 -0.10 -0.40
CA VAL A 47 13.12 -1.02 -0.13
C VAL A 47 11.91 -0.24 0.35
N LEU A 48 10.88 -0.22 -0.49
CA LEU A 48 9.55 0.26 -0.14
C LEU A 48 8.63 -0.92 0.13
N ALA A 49 7.72 -0.77 1.08
CA ALA A 49 6.75 -1.79 1.45
C ALA A 49 5.32 -1.27 1.23
N ASN A 50 4.50 -2.07 0.57
CA ASN A 50 3.07 -1.81 0.36
C ASN A 50 2.17 -2.55 1.37
N ASP A 51 2.73 -3.49 2.14
CA ASP A 51 2.05 -4.29 3.16
C ASP A 51 3.00 -4.56 4.34
N ALA A 52 2.45 -4.78 5.53
CA ALA A 52 3.21 -5.10 6.73
C ALA A 52 3.83 -6.51 6.72
N HIS A 53 3.55 -7.36 5.73
CA HIS A 53 3.95 -8.77 5.71
C HIS A 53 3.43 -9.57 6.93
N SER A 54 2.35 -9.11 7.55
CA SER A 54 1.65 -9.74 8.67
C SER A 54 0.21 -9.26 8.69
N ALA A 55 -0.76 -10.15 8.55
CA ALA A 55 -2.17 -9.77 8.44
C ALA A 55 -2.68 -9.04 9.71
N PRO A 56 -2.34 -9.44 10.95
CA PRO A 56 -2.68 -8.68 12.15
C PRO A 56 -2.08 -7.28 12.14
N VAL A 57 -0.78 -7.14 11.84
CA VAL A 57 -0.12 -5.83 11.84
C VAL A 57 -0.69 -4.93 10.75
N GLN A 58 -0.95 -5.48 9.56
CA GLN A 58 -1.63 -4.79 8.47
C GLN A 58 -3.02 -4.31 8.90
N THR A 59 -3.78 -5.17 9.58
CA THR A 59 -5.14 -4.84 10.06
C THR A 59 -5.11 -3.70 11.06
N VAL A 60 -4.21 -3.72 12.05
CA VAL A 60 -4.14 -2.63 13.03
C VAL A 60 -3.63 -1.33 12.43
N ALA A 61 -2.67 -1.40 11.51
CA ALA A 61 -2.12 -0.23 10.83
C ALA A 61 -3.19 0.46 9.97
N THR A 62 -3.97 -0.31 9.22
CA THR A 62 -4.92 0.23 8.22
C THR A 62 -6.33 0.45 8.73
N LEU A 63 -6.78 -0.30 9.73
CA LEU A 63 -8.16 -0.28 10.23
C LEU A 63 -8.28 -0.03 11.74
N GLY A 64 -7.17 0.02 12.49
CA GLY A 64 -7.16 0.31 13.92
C GLY A 64 -7.98 -0.67 14.76
N PHE A 65 -8.46 -0.20 15.91
CA PHE A 65 -9.32 -0.96 16.81
C PHE A 65 -10.62 -1.41 16.13
N PHE A 66 -11.18 -0.60 15.23
CA PHE A 66 -12.35 -0.99 14.46
C PHE A 66 -12.11 -2.28 13.66
N GLY A 67 -10.97 -2.34 12.96
CA GLY A 67 -10.56 -3.53 12.22
C GLY A 67 -10.35 -4.75 13.11
N ILE A 68 -9.68 -4.57 14.26
CA ILE A 68 -9.46 -5.65 15.24
C ILE A 68 -10.82 -6.20 15.70
N PHE A 69 -11.74 -5.33 16.10
CA PHE A 69 -13.04 -5.74 16.61
C PHE A 69 -13.86 -6.48 15.54
N ALA A 70 -13.92 -5.94 14.33
CA ALA A 70 -14.60 -6.59 13.21
C ALA A 70 -13.99 -7.97 12.90
N PHE A 71 -12.66 -8.08 12.94
CA PHE A 71 -11.95 -9.33 12.70
C PHE A 71 -12.20 -10.37 13.82
N VAL A 72 -12.16 -9.96 15.08
CA VAL A 72 -12.47 -10.82 16.23
C VAL A 72 -13.91 -11.34 16.16
N LEU A 73 -14.88 -10.49 15.81
CA LEU A 73 -16.26 -10.91 15.61
C LEU A 73 -16.39 -11.92 14.47
N LEU A 74 -15.69 -11.70 13.35
CA LEU A 74 -15.69 -12.62 12.22
C LEU A 74 -15.09 -13.98 12.59
N LEU A 75 -14.00 -13.98 13.38
CA LEU A 75 -13.39 -15.20 13.88
C LEU A 75 -14.30 -15.95 14.86
N ALA A 76 -14.93 -15.23 15.80
CA ALA A 76 -15.89 -15.81 16.73
C ALA A 76 -17.09 -16.42 16.00
N PHE A 77 -17.59 -15.74 14.96
CA PHE A 77 -18.66 -16.25 14.10
C PHE A 77 -18.25 -17.53 13.35
N LEU A 78 -17.03 -17.58 12.81
CA LEU A 78 -16.48 -18.76 12.14
C LEU A 78 -16.29 -19.94 13.10
N VAL A 79 -15.79 -19.70 14.31
CA VAL A 79 -15.67 -20.73 15.36
C VAL A 79 -17.06 -21.28 15.72
N ARG A 80 -18.04 -20.39 15.95
CA ARG A 80 -19.42 -20.80 16.21
C ARG A 80 -20.00 -21.64 15.07
N ALA A 81 -19.80 -21.22 13.82
CA ALA A 81 -20.24 -21.97 12.66
C ALA A 81 -19.61 -23.37 12.61
N THR A 82 -18.32 -23.46 12.91
CA THR A 82 -17.60 -24.74 12.94
C THR A 82 -18.19 -25.69 13.98
N ILE A 83 -18.49 -25.21 15.19
CA ILE A 83 -19.12 -26.01 16.25
C ILE A 83 -20.49 -26.52 15.81
N ILE A 84 -21.35 -25.63 15.28
CA ILE A 84 -22.69 -26.01 14.78
C ILE A 84 -22.58 -27.05 13.67
N ALA A 85 -21.62 -26.92 12.74
CA ALA A 85 -21.43 -27.87 11.66
C ALA A 85 -21.01 -29.26 12.17
N ILE A 86 -20.13 -29.32 13.18
CA ILE A 86 -19.69 -30.58 13.84
C ILE A 86 -20.86 -31.29 14.55
N GLU A 87 -21.75 -30.53 15.18
CA GLU A 87 -22.94 -31.05 15.85
C GLU A 87 -23.98 -31.56 14.85
N LYS A 88 -24.23 -30.79 13.78
CA LYS A 88 -25.21 -31.11 12.74
C LYS A 88 -24.83 -32.33 11.90
N TYR A 89 -23.53 -32.56 11.67
CA TYR A 89 -23.03 -33.64 10.81
C TYR A 89 -22.08 -34.59 11.55
N PRO A 90 -22.58 -35.44 12.47
CA PRO A 90 -21.75 -36.29 13.32
C PRO A 90 -20.91 -37.31 12.54
N THR A 91 -21.37 -37.76 11.37
CA THR A 91 -20.63 -38.68 10.49
C THR A 91 -19.49 -38.01 9.71
N LYS A 92 -19.44 -36.67 9.69
CA LYS A 92 -18.46 -35.85 8.94
C LYS A 92 -17.53 -35.03 9.83
N ARG A 93 -17.47 -35.33 11.12
CA ARG A 93 -16.69 -34.57 12.11
C ARG A 93 -15.21 -34.49 11.77
N LYS A 94 -14.63 -35.58 11.25
CA LYS A 94 -13.20 -35.62 10.91
C LYS A 94 -12.89 -34.68 9.73
N GLU A 95 -13.74 -34.68 8.72
CA GLU A 95 -13.62 -33.82 7.55
C GLU A 95 -13.80 -32.33 7.93
N ILE A 96 -14.81 -32.02 8.75
CA ILE A 96 -15.03 -30.64 9.23
C ILE A 96 -13.86 -30.18 10.12
N ALA A 97 -13.35 -31.05 11.00
CA ALA A 97 -12.18 -30.76 11.82
C ALA A 97 -10.92 -30.53 10.98
N ALA A 98 -10.75 -31.26 9.87
CA ALA A 98 -9.64 -31.05 8.94
C ALA A 98 -9.71 -29.66 8.27
N ILE A 99 -10.91 -29.20 7.88
CA ILE A 99 -11.09 -27.84 7.35
C ILE A 99 -10.81 -26.79 8.42
N ALA A 100 -11.30 -27.01 9.66
CA ALA A 100 -11.04 -26.11 10.78
C ALA A 100 -9.53 -26.01 11.09
N LEU A 101 -8.82 -27.15 11.06
CA LEU A 101 -7.36 -27.19 11.21
C LEU A 101 -6.65 -26.45 10.09
N PHE A 102 -7.07 -26.63 8.84
CA PHE A 102 -6.54 -25.86 7.71
C PHE A 102 -6.70 -24.35 7.93
N LEU A 103 -7.88 -23.89 8.36
CA LEU A 103 -8.14 -22.48 8.65
C LEU A 103 -7.28 -21.96 9.82
N PHE A 104 -7.08 -22.77 10.86
CA PHE A 104 -6.19 -22.44 11.98
C PHE A 104 -4.73 -22.32 11.53
N VAL A 105 -4.21 -23.30 10.79
CA VAL A 105 -2.85 -23.27 10.24
C VAL A 105 -2.67 -22.06 9.32
N TYR A 106 -3.66 -21.78 8.46
CA TYR A 106 -3.65 -20.59 7.64
C TYR A 106 -3.55 -19.31 8.48
N PHE A 107 -4.38 -19.17 9.51
CA PHE A 107 -4.42 -17.99 10.36
C PHE A 107 -3.09 -17.77 11.10
N THR A 108 -2.52 -18.83 11.67
CA THR A 108 -1.22 -18.77 12.34
C THR A 108 -0.09 -18.39 11.37
N ASN A 109 -0.12 -18.89 10.13
CA ASN A 109 0.85 -18.52 9.11
C ASN A 109 0.71 -17.04 8.69
N ALA A 110 -0.54 -16.56 8.53
CA ALA A 110 -0.86 -15.19 8.13
C ALA A 110 -0.36 -14.14 9.14
N ALA A 111 -0.14 -14.54 10.40
CA ALA A 111 0.40 -13.67 11.43
C ALA A 111 1.88 -13.32 11.20
N VAL A 112 2.64 -14.15 10.49
CA VAL A 112 4.11 -14.03 10.35
C VAL A 112 4.56 -13.78 8.91
N SER A 113 3.73 -14.15 7.94
CA SER A 113 4.05 -14.02 6.52
C SER A 113 2.83 -13.60 5.73
N PRO A 114 3.00 -12.75 4.69
CA PRO A 114 1.94 -12.62 3.72
C PRO A 114 1.80 -13.95 3.00
N ILE A 115 0.55 -14.35 2.87
CA ILE A 115 0.20 -15.55 2.14
C ILE A 115 -0.15 -15.12 0.72
N THR A 116 0.31 -15.90 -0.25
CA THR A 116 0.07 -15.67 -1.68
C THR A 116 -1.44 -15.56 -1.97
N LEU A 117 -1.75 -14.82 -3.03
CA LEU A 117 -3.14 -14.58 -3.45
C LEU A 117 -3.98 -15.87 -3.59
N PRO A 118 -3.47 -16.98 -4.15
CA PRO A 118 -4.22 -18.24 -4.23
C PRO A 118 -4.70 -18.76 -2.88
N ASN A 119 -3.85 -18.65 -1.85
CA ASN A 119 -4.18 -19.17 -0.53
C ASN A 119 -5.25 -18.31 0.15
N LYS A 120 -5.30 -17.00 -0.13
CA LYS A 120 -6.38 -16.11 0.36
C LYS A 120 -7.75 -16.56 -0.16
N TYR A 121 -7.84 -16.93 -1.44
CA TYR A 121 -9.11 -17.43 -2.02
C TYR A 121 -9.55 -18.74 -1.37
N LEU A 122 -8.62 -19.68 -1.18
CA LEU A 122 -8.90 -20.96 -0.52
C LEU A 122 -9.38 -20.77 0.92
N PHE A 123 -8.75 -19.87 1.68
CA PHE A 123 -9.19 -19.55 3.05
C PHE A 123 -10.63 -19.05 3.08
N TRP A 124 -10.96 -18.03 2.28
CA TRP A 124 -12.30 -17.45 2.28
C TRP A 124 -13.36 -18.41 1.73
N ALA A 125 -13.02 -19.24 0.74
CA ALA A 125 -13.90 -20.28 0.24
C ALA A 125 -14.19 -21.36 1.31
N ALA A 126 -13.15 -21.83 2.01
CA ALA A 126 -13.29 -22.81 3.08
C ALA A 126 -14.09 -22.26 4.28
N ALA A 127 -13.82 -21.02 4.68
CA ALA A 127 -14.58 -20.33 5.73
C ALA A 127 -16.06 -20.15 5.34
N GLY A 128 -16.32 -19.67 4.12
CA GLY A 128 -17.67 -19.51 3.59
C GLY A 128 -18.43 -20.84 3.48
N PHE A 129 -17.75 -21.91 3.07
CA PHE A 129 -18.31 -23.26 3.05
C PHE A 129 -18.72 -23.75 4.44
N LEU A 130 -17.87 -23.59 5.46
CA LEU A 130 -18.21 -23.97 6.84
C LEU A 130 -19.40 -23.17 7.39
N VAL A 131 -19.41 -21.86 7.17
CA VAL A 131 -20.54 -21.00 7.53
C VAL A 131 -21.82 -21.46 6.82
N GLY A 132 -21.71 -21.79 5.54
CA GLY A 132 -22.81 -22.35 4.74
C GLY A 132 -23.34 -23.66 5.33
N LEU A 133 -22.47 -24.62 5.65
CA LEU A 133 -22.87 -25.89 6.27
C LEU A 133 -23.63 -25.69 7.59
N ALA A 134 -23.14 -24.78 8.43
CA ALA A 134 -23.72 -24.49 9.74
C ALA A 134 -25.14 -23.92 9.63
N TYR A 135 -25.33 -22.90 8.79
CA TYR A 135 -26.56 -22.10 8.74
C TYR A 135 -27.45 -22.37 7.52
N ARG A 136 -27.14 -23.38 6.70
CA ARG A 136 -28.02 -23.78 5.60
C ARG A 136 -29.41 -24.14 6.14
N SER A 137 -30.39 -23.30 5.81
CA SER A 137 -31.81 -23.56 5.96
C SER A 137 -32.35 -24.26 4.71
N GLU A 138 -33.37 -25.11 4.89
CA GLU A 138 -34.15 -25.60 3.75
C GLU A 138 -35.09 -24.49 3.25
N GLY A 139 -35.01 -24.16 1.96
CA GLY A 139 -35.81 -23.10 1.32
C GLY A 139 -34.98 -22.03 0.61
N LEU A 140 -35.66 -21.23 -0.23
CA LEU A 140 -35.04 -20.10 -0.92
C LEU A 140 -34.60 -19.03 0.09
N PRO A 141 -33.40 -18.42 -0.08
CA PRO A 141 -32.98 -17.31 0.77
C PRO A 141 -33.97 -16.15 0.66
N LYS A 142 -34.16 -15.41 1.77
CA LYS A 142 -35.03 -14.23 1.81
C LYS A 142 -34.65 -13.27 0.68
N LYS A 143 -35.65 -12.58 0.08
CA LYS A 143 -35.42 -11.60 -1.01
C LYS A 143 -34.37 -10.54 -0.65
N SER A 144 -34.32 -10.11 0.61
CA SER A 144 -33.31 -9.16 1.11
C SER A 144 -31.88 -9.72 1.03
N LEU A 145 -31.69 -11.00 1.36
CA LEU A 145 -30.40 -11.68 1.27
C LEU A 145 -30.00 -11.88 -0.20
N GLN A 146 -30.96 -12.22 -1.07
CA GLN A 146 -30.72 -12.31 -2.52
C GLN A 146 -30.29 -10.97 -3.11
N ALA A 147 -30.96 -9.88 -2.73
CA ALA A 147 -30.59 -8.53 -3.15
C ALA A 147 -29.19 -8.15 -2.66
N PHE A 148 -28.87 -8.43 -1.39
CA PHE A 148 -27.54 -8.18 -0.82
C PHE A 148 -26.44 -8.95 -1.57
N ILE A 149 -26.66 -10.24 -1.86
CA ILE A 149 -25.72 -11.04 -2.65
C ILE A 149 -25.56 -10.46 -4.06
N GLY A 150 -26.66 -10.09 -4.72
CA GLY A 150 -26.64 -9.50 -6.06
C GLY A 150 -25.85 -8.20 -6.11
N VAL A 151 -26.07 -7.29 -5.16
CA VAL A 151 -25.33 -6.01 -5.05
C VAL A 151 -23.86 -6.25 -4.77
N THR A 152 -23.54 -7.15 -3.83
CA THR A 152 -22.15 -7.48 -3.47
C THR A 152 -21.40 -8.08 -4.65
N LEU A 153 -22.04 -8.99 -5.39
CA LEU A 153 -21.47 -9.61 -6.58
C LEU A 153 -21.26 -8.58 -7.69
N ALA A 154 -22.24 -7.73 -7.96
CA ALA A 154 -22.13 -6.67 -8.96
C ALA A 154 -21.00 -5.68 -8.62
N ALA A 155 -20.91 -5.25 -7.36
CA ALA A 155 -19.83 -4.37 -6.89
C ALA A 155 -18.45 -5.05 -7.01
N THR A 156 -18.35 -6.33 -6.64
CA THR A 156 -17.11 -7.10 -6.75
C THR A 156 -16.68 -7.22 -8.21
N LEU A 157 -17.60 -7.61 -9.10
CA LEU A 157 -17.33 -7.72 -10.54
C LEU A 157 -16.94 -6.38 -11.15
N PHE A 158 -17.58 -5.29 -10.73
CA PHE A 158 -17.23 -3.95 -11.18
C PHE A 158 -15.79 -3.59 -10.80
N ILE A 159 -15.42 -3.76 -9.53
CA ILE A 159 -14.06 -3.42 -9.04
C ILE A 159 -13.02 -4.32 -9.69
N VAL A 160 -13.22 -5.64 -9.69
CA VAL A 160 -12.28 -6.61 -10.27
C VAL A 160 -12.15 -6.42 -11.77
N GLY A 161 -13.24 -6.15 -12.48
CA GLY A 161 -13.24 -5.87 -13.91
C GLY A 161 -12.41 -4.63 -14.24
N ASN A 162 -12.62 -3.52 -13.53
CA ASN A 162 -11.85 -2.30 -13.73
C ASN A 162 -10.37 -2.47 -13.36
N PHE A 163 -10.06 -3.15 -12.26
CA PHE A 163 -8.68 -3.46 -11.87
C PHE A 163 -7.98 -4.31 -12.93
N THR A 164 -8.63 -5.38 -13.38
CA THR A 164 -8.07 -6.30 -14.39
C THR A 164 -7.85 -5.57 -15.71
N PHE A 165 -8.81 -4.76 -16.14
CA PHE A 165 -8.66 -3.94 -17.33
C PHE A 165 -7.47 -2.96 -17.21
N ALA A 166 -7.30 -2.31 -16.07
CA ALA A 166 -6.17 -1.43 -15.81
C ALA A 166 -4.82 -2.18 -15.80
N GLN A 167 -4.76 -3.38 -15.22
CA GLN A 167 -3.57 -4.25 -15.24
C GLN A 167 -3.21 -4.67 -16.66
N VAL A 168 -4.18 -5.11 -17.46
CA VAL A 168 -3.95 -5.49 -18.85
C VAL A 168 -3.43 -4.31 -19.67
N ARG A 169 -4.01 -3.11 -19.52
CA ARG A 169 -3.49 -1.90 -20.17
C ARG A 169 -2.04 -1.60 -19.75
N TYR A 170 -1.75 -1.70 -18.45
CA TYR A 170 -0.39 -1.50 -17.93
C TYR A 170 0.62 -2.46 -18.56
N LEU A 171 0.30 -3.76 -18.61
CA LEU A 171 1.15 -4.78 -19.22
C LEU A 171 1.36 -4.52 -20.71
N ASN A 172 0.29 -4.21 -21.45
CA ASN A 172 0.37 -3.90 -22.87
C ASN A 172 1.28 -2.69 -23.15
N TRP A 173 1.21 -1.63 -22.33
CA TRP A 173 2.10 -0.48 -22.47
C TRP A 173 3.57 -0.83 -22.22
N ILE A 174 3.85 -1.70 -21.25
CA ILE A 174 5.23 -2.17 -21.00
C ILE A 174 5.73 -2.99 -22.17
N GLU A 175 4.92 -3.92 -22.69
CA GLU A 175 5.29 -4.75 -23.84
C GLU A 175 5.54 -3.88 -25.09
N GLU A 176 4.69 -2.88 -25.33
CA GLU A 176 4.87 -1.93 -26.43
C GLU A 176 6.16 -1.10 -26.26
N PHE A 177 6.48 -0.70 -25.03
CA PHE A 177 7.71 0.03 -24.72
C PHE A 177 8.97 -0.83 -24.91
N ALA A 178 8.93 -2.07 -24.44
CA ALA A 178 10.04 -3.01 -24.52
C ALA A 178 10.32 -3.47 -25.96
N SER A 179 9.29 -3.63 -26.79
CA SER A 179 9.42 -4.10 -28.18
C SER A 179 9.95 -3.06 -29.17
N ASN A 180 9.81 -1.76 -28.91
CA ASN A 180 9.97 -0.72 -29.94
C ASN A 180 11.14 0.27 -29.74
N ASN A 181 12.22 -0.10 -29.05
CA ASN A 181 13.41 0.78 -28.86
C ASN A 181 13.04 2.25 -28.54
N ALA A 182 12.14 2.45 -27.56
CA ALA A 182 11.86 3.74 -26.90
C ALA A 182 11.38 4.93 -27.76
N SER A 183 11.22 4.81 -29.09
CA SER A 183 10.96 5.94 -30.00
C SER A 183 9.47 6.23 -30.28
N LYS A 184 8.59 5.27 -30.01
CA LYS A 184 7.14 5.42 -30.24
C LYS A 184 6.47 6.12 -29.05
N ILE A 185 5.61 7.10 -29.34
CA ILE A 185 4.77 7.77 -28.35
C ILE A 185 3.70 6.79 -27.85
N ILE A 186 3.78 6.40 -26.57
CA ILE A 186 2.81 5.52 -25.91
C ILE A 186 1.90 6.38 -25.05
N LYS A 187 0.62 6.46 -25.41
CA LYS A 187 -0.40 7.21 -24.65
C LYS A 187 -0.77 6.44 -23.38
N VAL A 188 -0.02 6.69 -22.32
CA VAL A 188 -0.33 6.19 -20.98
C VAL A 188 -1.36 7.10 -20.32
N GLU A 189 -2.38 6.49 -19.72
CA GLU A 189 -3.43 7.19 -19.00
C GLU A 189 -3.40 6.84 -17.52
N TYR A 190 -3.73 7.83 -16.67
CA TYR A 190 -3.94 7.59 -15.25
C TYR A 190 -5.12 6.62 -15.04
N SER A 191 -4.96 5.70 -14.09
CA SER A 191 -6.03 4.84 -13.61
C SER A 191 -6.01 4.78 -12.09
N ARG A 192 -7.18 5.06 -11.48
CA ARG A 192 -7.40 4.96 -10.04
C ARG A 192 -7.35 3.52 -9.51
N TYR A 193 -7.34 2.54 -10.40
CA TYR A 193 -7.34 1.12 -10.07
C TYR A 193 -5.93 0.53 -10.01
N ILE A 194 -4.87 1.31 -10.28
CA ILE A 194 -3.48 0.87 -10.11
C ILE A 194 -2.76 1.76 -9.09
N PRO A 195 -2.23 1.20 -7.99
CA PRO A 195 -1.57 2.00 -6.94
C PRO A 195 -0.30 2.72 -7.43
N CYS A 196 -0.15 4.00 -7.09
CA CYS A 196 1.05 4.76 -7.45
C CYS A 196 2.35 4.10 -6.98
N ALA A 197 2.40 3.64 -5.72
CA ALA A 197 3.61 3.08 -5.11
C ALA A 197 4.22 1.89 -5.87
N MET A 198 3.41 1.18 -6.66
CA MET A 198 3.87 0.02 -7.44
C MET A 198 4.04 0.32 -8.93
N TYR A 199 3.17 1.15 -9.51
CA TYR A 199 3.06 1.28 -10.97
C TYR A 199 3.68 2.57 -11.52
N TYR A 200 3.84 3.61 -10.69
CA TYR A 200 4.18 4.94 -11.16
C TYR A 200 5.55 5.02 -11.83
N ASP A 201 6.61 4.48 -11.24
CA ASP A 201 7.98 4.66 -11.77
C ASP A 201 8.16 4.07 -13.16
N THR A 202 7.56 2.90 -13.40
CA THR A 202 7.60 2.27 -14.72
C THR A 202 6.85 3.12 -15.75
N LEU A 203 5.66 3.62 -15.39
CA LEU A 203 4.87 4.47 -16.29
C LEU A 203 5.54 5.82 -16.54
N ALA A 204 6.11 6.43 -15.50
CA ALA A 204 6.83 7.68 -15.60
C ALA A 204 8.04 7.56 -16.52
N LYS A 205 8.77 6.43 -16.51
CA LYS A 205 9.86 6.17 -17.45
C LYS A 205 9.37 6.11 -18.90
N ILE A 206 8.25 5.45 -19.17
CA ILE A 206 7.65 5.37 -20.51
C ILE A 206 7.26 6.77 -21.02
N ILE A 207 6.69 7.59 -20.14
CA ILE A 207 6.19 8.93 -20.49
C ILE A 207 7.33 9.95 -20.60
N ASN A 208 8.38 9.84 -19.79
CA ASN A 208 9.50 10.77 -19.79
C ASN A 208 10.21 10.85 -21.16
N ASN A 209 10.21 9.75 -21.92
CA ASN A 209 10.74 9.72 -23.29
C ASN A 209 9.95 10.61 -24.28
N GLN A 210 8.75 11.04 -23.90
CA GLN A 210 7.86 11.88 -24.72
C GLN A 210 7.94 13.36 -24.33
N GLY A 211 8.77 13.71 -23.34
CA GLY A 211 9.03 15.08 -22.90
C GLY A 211 8.43 15.45 -21.54
N ASN A 212 8.96 16.54 -20.98
CA ASN A 212 8.64 17.01 -19.64
C ASN A 212 7.17 17.39 -19.45
N GLU A 213 6.50 17.92 -20.48
CA GLU A 213 5.09 18.32 -20.41
C GLU A 213 4.15 17.10 -20.26
N ALA A 214 4.44 16.01 -20.97
CA ALA A 214 3.68 14.77 -20.84
C ALA A 214 3.84 14.16 -19.45
N LEU A 215 5.08 14.15 -18.93
CA LEU A 215 5.36 13.67 -17.57
C LEU A 215 4.69 14.54 -16.50
N GLU A 216 4.70 15.85 -16.68
CA GLU A 216 4.02 16.78 -15.78
C GLU A 216 2.52 16.52 -15.74
N LYS A 217 1.88 16.43 -16.92
CA LYS A 217 0.44 16.16 -17.00
C LYS A 217 0.10 14.84 -16.30
N PHE A 218 0.83 13.78 -16.59
CA PHE A 218 0.61 12.47 -15.95
C PHE A 218 0.80 12.53 -14.44
N SER A 219 1.83 13.23 -13.97
CA SER A 219 2.09 13.39 -12.53
C SER A 219 0.99 14.18 -11.84
N ARG A 220 0.44 15.23 -12.48
CA ARG A 220 -0.73 15.96 -11.98
C ARG A 220 -1.98 15.07 -11.92
N ASP A 221 -2.24 14.29 -12.97
CA ASP A 221 -3.38 13.36 -13.01
C ASP A 221 -3.27 12.30 -11.89
N GLN A 222 -2.06 11.81 -11.61
CA GLN A 222 -1.78 10.90 -10.48
C GLN A 222 -2.03 11.56 -9.13
N LEU A 223 -1.55 12.78 -8.93
CA LEU A 223 -1.74 13.52 -7.67
C LEU A 223 -3.19 13.94 -7.43
N ALA A 224 -3.97 14.19 -8.49
CA ALA A 224 -5.40 14.44 -8.39
C ALA A 224 -6.17 13.20 -7.90
N GLY A 225 -5.64 12.00 -8.14
CA GLY A 225 -6.21 10.74 -7.69
C GLY A 225 -5.69 10.23 -6.35
N ASN A 226 -4.41 10.47 -6.07
CA ASN A 226 -3.73 10.14 -4.83
C ASN A 226 -2.65 11.18 -4.54
N GLU A 227 -2.98 12.16 -3.68
CA GLU A 227 -2.08 13.23 -3.26
C GLU A 227 -0.81 12.73 -2.54
N ARG A 228 -0.84 11.51 -1.99
CA ARG A 228 0.27 10.87 -1.28
C ARG A 228 1.23 10.12 -2.19
N CYS A 229 1.08 10.22 -3.50
CA CYS A 229 1.98 9.58 -4.47
C CYS A 229 3.38 10.23 -4.44
N VAL A 230 4.26 9.72 -3.57
CA VAL A 230 5.61 10.27 -3.32
C VAL A 230 6.41 10.45 -4.61
N ASN A 231 6.40 9.46 -5.50
CA ASN A 231 7.18 9.52 -6.73
C ASN A 231 6.64 10.58 -7.72
N ALA A 232 5.32 10.79 -7.77
CA ALA A 232 4.74 11.89 -8.53
C ALA A 232 5.12 13.25 -7.93
N GLN A 233 5.06 13.38 -6.60
CA GLN A 233 5.49 14.60 -5.92
C GLN A 233 6.98 14.92 -6.19
N ILE A 234 7.86 13.91 -6.18
CA ILE A 234 9.28 14.05 -6.51
C ILE A 234 9.45 14.55 -7.95
N ASN A 235 8.75 13.93 -8.91
CA ASN A 235 8.85 14.33 -10.32
C ASN A 235 8.33 15.76 -10.53
N MET A 236 7.23 16.14 -9.88
CA MET A 236 6.74 17.51 -9.92
C MET A 236 7.76 18.50 -9.37
N ALA A 237 8.40 18.19 -8.23
CA ALA A 237 9.44 19.03 -7.66
C ALA A 237 10.66 19.18 -8.58
N LYS A 238 11.11 18.10 -9.22
CA LYS A 238 12.21 18.12 -10.21
C LYS A 238 11.85 18.94 -11.46
N LEU A 239 10.64 18.79 -11.97
CA LEU A 239 10.16 19.55 -13.12
C LEU A 239 10.08 21.05 -12.81
N SER A 240 9.57 21.43 -11.63
CA SER A 240 9.58 22.81 -11.15
C SER A 240 10.99 23.37 -11.03
N TYR A 241 11.94 22.58 -10.50
CA TYR A 241 13.35 22.99 -10.43
C TYR A 241 13.93 23.31 -11.81
N ASN A 242 13.71 22.42 -12.78
CA ASN A 242 14.19 22.55 -14.16
C ASN A 242 13.60 23.78 -14.87
N LYS A 243 12.35 24.14 -14.57
CA LYS A 243 11.69 25.34 -15.08
C LYS A 243 12.09 26.63 -14.36
N GLY A 244 12.84 26.54 -13.26
CA GLY A 244 13.12 27.68 -12.39
C GLY A 244 11.94 28.14 -11.55
N ASP A 245 10.85 27.35 -11.48
CA ASP A 245 9.66 27.64 -10.69
C ASP A 245 9.87 27.26 -9.21
N ILE A 246 10.51 28.15 -8.46
CA ILE A 246 10.80 27.93 -7.03
C ILE A 246 9.53 27.95 -6.19
N ALA A 247 8.53 28.75 -6.57
CA ALA A 247 7.26 28.84 -5.85
C ALA A 247 6.48 27.51 -5.95
N GLY A 248 6.38 26.93 -7.15
CA GLY A 248 5.77 25.62 -7.36
C GLY A 248 6.58 24.49 -6.71
N MET A 249 7.91 24.54 -6.80
CA MET A 249 8.78 23.55 -6.16
C MET A 249 8.56 23.46 -4.64
N ARG A 250 8.33 24.60 -3.97
CA ARG A 250 8.06 24.67 -2.53
C ARG A 250 6.89 23.77 -2.12
N GLN A 251 5.79 23.80 -2.88
CA GLN A 251 4.57 23.07 -2.55
C GLN A 251 4.85 21.57 -2.46
N TYR A 252 5.61 21.03 -3.41
CA TYR A 252 5.96 19.62 -3.47
C TYR A 252 7.01 19.24 -2.43
N VAL A 253 8.03 20.07 -2.24
CA VAL A 253 9.14 19.78 -1.31
C VAL A 253 8.67 19.66 0.14
N TYR A 254 7.84 20.60 0.62
CA TYR A 254 7.37 20.56 2.00
C TYR A 254 6.54 19.30 2.27
N VAL A 255 5.63 18.98 1.35
CA VAL A 255 4.83 17.74 1.39
C VAL A 255 5.73 16.49 1.43
N LEU A 256 6.75 16.44 0.55
CA LEU A 256 7.68 15.32 0.50
C LEU A 256 8.45 15.11 1.82
N THR A 257 8.88 16.20 2.45
CA THR A 257 9.63 16.14 3.72
C THR A 257 8.79 15.69 4.91
N GLU A 258 7.48 15.62 4.75
CA GLU A 258 6.55 15.03 5.73
C GLU A 258 6.20 13.59 5.35
N MET A 259 5.96 13.31 4.07
CA MET A 259 5.54 12.00 3.59
C MET A 259 6.67 10.96 3.59
N ALA A 260 7.88 11.36 3.17
CA ALA A 260 9.03 10.47 3.03
C ALA A 260 10.32 11.17 3.51
N PRO A 261 10.39 11.59 4.80
CA PRO A 261 11.48 12.41 5.34
C PRO A 261 12.85 11.75 5.24
N SER A 262 12.89 10.42 5.20
CA SER A 262 14.13 9.64 5.20
C SER A 262 14.49 9.08 3.83
N ARG A 263 13.79 9.46 2.77
CA ARG A 263 14.11 9.02 1.40
C ARG A 263 15.20 9.92 0.82
N GLU A 264 16.26 9.30 0.33
CA GLU A 264 17.43 10.02 -0.20
C GLU A 264 17.05 11.01 -1.31
N GLU A 265 16.25 10.56 -2.27
CA GLU A 265 15.80 11.39 -3.39
C GLU A 265 14.98 12.61 -2.92
N VAL A 266 14.18 12.45 -1.85
CA VAL A 266 13.45 13.56 -1.23
C VAL A 266 14.41 14.55 -0.59
N LEU A 267 15.39 14.06 0.16
CA LEU A 267 16.41 14.90 0.79
C LEU A 267 17.23 15.68 -0.24
N MET A 268 17.59 15.05 -1.37
CA MET A 268 18.28 15.71 -2.47
C MET A 268 17.46 16.85 -3.06
N VAL A 269 16.20 16.60 -3.41
CA VAL A 269 15.32 17.61 -4.01
C VAL A 269 15.00 18.72 -3.01
N ALA A 270 14.78 18.39 -1.73
CA ALA A 270 14.55 19.36 -0.67
C ALA A 270 15.78 20.25 -0.42
N ARG A 271 16.99 19.69 -0.43
CA ARG A 271 18.24 20.44 -0.32
C ARG A 271 18.44 21.39 -1.50
N ALA A 272 18.16 20.92 -2.72
CA ALA A 272 18.26 21.74 -3.93
C ALA A 272 17.31 22.94 -3.88
N TYR A 273 16.06 22.71 -3.46
CA TYR A 273 15.10 23.79 -3.21
C TYR A 273 15.62 24.75 -2.12
N ALA A 274 16.00 24.22 -0.95
CA ALA A 274 16.37 25.04 0.20
C ALA A 274 17.58 25.93 -0.10
N THR A 275 18.55 25.42 -0.84
CA THR A 275 19.73 26.18 -1.29
C THR A 275 19.32 27.29 -2.26
N LYS A 276 18.51 26.96 -3.28
CA LYS A 276 18.11 27.92 -4.32
C LYS A 276 17.14 28.98 -3.80
N ALA A 277 16.29 28.64 -2.84
CA ALA A 277 15.34 29.54 -2.19
C ALA A 277 15.92 30.29 -0.97
N ASN A 278 17.18 30.00 -0.59
CA ASN A 278 17.80 30.50 0.65
C ASN A 278 16.97 30.19 1.92
N ASP A 279 16.32 29.04 1.95
CA ASP A 279 15.52 28.53 3.07
C ASP A 279 16.45 27.81 4.07
N LYS A 280 17.01 28.59 5.00
CA LYS A 280 17.98 28.09 5.98
C LYS A 280 17.38 27.09 6.97
N GLU A 281 16.10 27.23 7.30
CA GLU A 281 15.43 26.35 8.25
C GLU A 281 15.26 24.96 7.64
N LEU A 282 14.73 24.90 6.42
CA LEU A 282 14.59 23.64 5.71
C LEU A 282 15.95 23.00 5.41
N LEU A 283 16.95 23.79 5.01
CA LEU A 283 18.30 23.27 4.77
C LEU A 283 18.88 22.59 6.02
N LYS A 284 18.76 23.23 7.19
CA LYS A 284 19.18 22.65 8.46
C LYS A 284 18.44 21.36 8.79
N LYS A 285 17.12 21.32 8.57
CA LYS A 285 16.29 20.12 8.80
C LYS A 285 16.74 18.96 7.89
N VAL A 286 16.94 19.24 6.60
CA VAL A 286 17.38 18.25 5.60
C VAL A 286 18.78 17.75 5.93
N ASP A 287 19.73 18.64 6.21
CA ASP A 287 21.11 18.24 6.54
C ASP A 287 21.17 17.40 7.82
N THR A 288 20.40 17.77 8.84
CA THR A 288 20.30 16.98 10.08
C THR A 288 19.78 15.57 9.79
N GLN A 289 18.76 15.45 8.94
CA GLN A 289 18.19 14.15 8.60
C GLN A 289 19.13 13.33 7.71
N SER A 290 19.78 13.95 6.72
CA SER A 290 20.81 13.31 5.90
C SER A 290 21.99 12.81 6.73
N ALA A 291 22.39 13.55 7.77
CA ALA A 291 23.45 13.13 8.69
C ALA A 291 23.04 11.93 9.53
N LYS A 292 21.80 11.90 10.05
CA LYS A 292 21.26 10.71 10.73
C LYS A 292 21.30 9.48 9.83
N LEU A 293 21.09 9.65 8.53
CA LEU A 293 21.12 8.56 7.55
C LEU A 293 22.53 8.18 7.07
N GLY A 294 23.57 8.91 7.51
CA GLY A 294 24.93 8.72 7.03
C GLY A 294 25.16 9.14 5.58
N ILE A 295 24.23 9.87 4.96
CA ILE A 295 24.31 10.35 3.57
C ILE A 295 25.35 11.48 3.47
N ILE A 296 25.42 12.32 4.49
CA ILE A 296 26.41 13.39 4.59
C ILE A 296 27.13 13.32 5.93
N SER A 297 28.40 13.70 5.94
CA SER A 297 29.14 14.00 7.15
C SER A 297 28.96 15.49 7.48
N ILE A 298 28.42 15.79 8.66
CA ILE A 298 28.46 17.17 9.18
C ILE A 298 29.80 17.32 9.88
N PRO A 299 30.69 18.23 9.44
CA PRO A 299 31.90 18.54 10.20
C PRO A 299 31.49 19.09 11.57
N VAL A 300 31.79 18.34 12.63
CA VAL A 300 31.65 18.84 14.00
C VAL A 300 32.63 19.99 14.14
N THR A 301 32.13 21.22 14.11
CA THR A 301 32.96 22.37 14.47
C THR A 301 33.20 22.25 15.98
N PRO A 302 34.45 22.14 16.45
CA PRO A 302 34.71 22.12 17.89
C PRO A 302 34.17 23.43 18.46
N ALA A 303 33.34 23.31 19.51
CA ALA A 303 32.85 24.47 20.25
C ALA A 303 34.06 25.30 20.70
N LYS A 304 34.06 26.58 20.33
CA LYS A 304 35.00 27.56 20.86
C LYS A 304 34.64 27.93 22.28
#